data_AF-A0A7V2Y0N9-F1
#
_entry.id   AF-A0A7V2Y0N9-F1
#
_cell.length_a   1.000
_cell.length_b   1.000
_cell.length_c   1.000
_cell.angle_alpha   90.00
_cell.angle_beta   90.00
_cell.angle_gamma   90.00
#
_symmetry.space_group_name_H-M   'P 1'
#
loop_
_entity.id
_entity.type
_entity.pdbx_description
1 polymer ?
#
loop_
_entity_poly.entity_id
_entity_poly.type
_entity_poly.pdbx_seq_one_letter_code
_entity_poly.pdbx_strand_id
1 'polypeptide(L)'
;MYELSLHILDLIENAIRADASVISVTITECPQDDRIEILVEDNGTGLPVAPENALDPFFTTKEGKRTGLGLSLFRAAAEQAGGSLVIEKSPLGGVAVRVTMRLKDIDRKPLGDLAATLSSVVCTNPHLDLWCRFITDNGECAVRVSDIAKEFRANERCGLAIARRVSEKIRCGLAAIGSSA
;
A
#
# COMPACT_ATOMS: atom_id res chain seq x y z
N MET A 1 4.30 5.91 -17.66
CA MET A 1 4.11 4.58 -17.06
C MET A 1 3.72 4.82 -15.61
N TYR A 2 2.53 4.40 -15.17
CA TYR A 2 2.12 4.56 -13.77
C TYR A 2 2.80 3.47 -12.93
N GLU A 3 3.45 3.82 -11.83
CA GLU A 3 4.11 2.87 -10.93
C GLU A 3 3.10 2.20 -10.00
N LEU A 4 3.39 0.99 -9.50
CA LEU A 4 2.50 0.31 -8.55
C LEU A 4 2.39 1.07 -7.22
N SER A 5 3.42 1.82 -6.83
CA SER A 5 3.42 2.71 -5.66
C SER A 5 2.28 3.73 -5.70
N LEU A 6 1.91 4.22 -6.89
CA LEU A 6 0.81 5.18 -7.06
C LEU A 6 -0.56 4.51 -6.88
N HIS A 7 -0.69 3.25 -7.31
CA HIS A 7 -1.90 2.47 -7.01
C HIS A 7 -2.02 2.18 -5.51
N ILE A 8 -0.91 1.87 -4.83
CA ILE A 8 -0.88 1.72 -3.37
C ILE A 8 -1.26 3.04 -2.69
N LEU A 9 -0.77 4.19 -3.17
CA LEU A 9 -1.16 5.50 -2.66
C LEU A 9 -2.68 5.73 -2.78
N ASP A 10 -3.28 5.41 -3.93
CA ASP A 10 -4.73 5.52 -4.13
C ASP A 10 -5.51 4.67 -3.11
N LEU A 11 -5.04 3.46 -2.80
CA LEU A 11 -5.64 2.60 -1.77
C LEU A 11 -5.54 3.21 -0.38
N ILE A 12 -4.36 3.71 -0.02
CA ILE A 12 -4.13 4.39 1.27
C ILE A 12 -5.03 5.62 1.38
N GLU A 13 -5.15 6.44 0.33
CA GLU A 13 -6.05 7.59 0.35
C GLU A 13 -7.52 7.19 0.49
N ASN A 14 -7.93 6.05 -0.08
CA ASN A 14 -9.29 5.54 0.09
C ASN A 14 -9.54 5.13 1.54
N ALA A 15 -8.59 4.45 2.17
CA ALA A 15 -8.65 4.08 3.58
C ALA A 15 -8.69 5.32 4.50
N ILE A 16 -7.86 6.34 4.25
CA ILE A 16 -7.88 7.60 5.01
C ILE A 16 -9.25 8.30 4.88
N ARG A 17 -9.85 8.31 3.68
CA ARG A 17 -11.20 8.86 3.47
C ARG A 17 -12.30 8.04 4.16
N ALA A 18 -12.04 6.78 4.45
CA ALA A 18 -12.90 5.90 5.22
C ALA A 18 -12.59 5.97 6.74
N ASP A 19 -11.97 7.05 7.21
CA ASP A 19 -11.61 7.30 8.61
C ASP A 19 -10.69 6.23 9.22
N ALA A 20 -9.88 5.54 8.41
CA ALA A 20 -8.89 4.60 8.91
C ALA A 20 -7.80 5.32 9.71
N SER A 21 -7.51 4.79 10.89
CA SER A 21 -6.40 5.22 11.77
C SER A 21 -5.20 4.27 11.71
N VAL A 22 -5.41 3.03 11.25
CA VAL A 22 -4.39 2.01 11.05
C VAL A 22 -4.53 1.49 9.63
N ILE A 23 -3.43 1.51 8.89
CA ILE A 23 -3.33 0.95 7.54
C ILE A 23 -2.12 0.03 7.51
N SER A 24 -2.28 -1.19 7.02
CA SER A 24 -1.18 -2.10 6.73
C SER A 24 -0.96 -2.21 5.24
N VAL A 25 0.30 -2.17 4.81
CA VAL A 25 0.73 -2.45 3.44
C VAL A 25 1.73 -3.58 3.52
N THR A 26 1.42 -4.72 2.91
CA THR A 26 2.29 -5.90 2.88
C THR A 26 2.61 -6.25 1.45
N ILE A 27 3.90 -6.36 1.12
CA ILE A 27 4.37 -6.80 -0.19
C ILE A 27 5.15 -8.10 -0.01
N THR A 28 4.72 -9.14 -0.71
CA THR A 28 5.35 -10.46 -0.65
C THR A 28 5.86 -10.85 -2.03
N GLU A 29 7.17 -10.98 -2.19
CA GLU A 29 7.80 -11.50 -3.40
C GLU A 29 8.10 -13.00 -3.19
N CYS A 30 7.59 -13.85 -4.07
CA CYS A 30 7.87 -15.29 -4.12
C CYS A 30 8.49 -15.65 -5.48
N PRO A 31 9.81 -15.43 -5.68
CA PRO A 31 10.48 -15.68 -6.97
C PRO A 31 10.38 -17.12 -7.48
N GLN A 32 10.29 -18.11 -6.59
CA GLN A 32 10.12 -19.53 -6.96
C GLN A 32 8.76 -19.80 -7.59
N ASP A 33 7.73 -19.11 -7.13
CA ASP A 33 6.35 -19.22 -7.63
C ASP A 33 6.08 -18.23 -8.78
N ASP A 34 7.09 -17.45 -9.20
CA ASP A 34 6.94 -16.30 -10.09
C ASP A 34 5.79 -15.37 -9.66
N ARG A 35 5.65 -15.10 -8.36
CA ARG A 35 4.51 -14.37 -7.80
C ARG A 35 4.97 -13.16 -7.00
N ILE A 36 4.24 -12.06 -7.14
CA ILE A 36 4.25 -10.93 -6.19
C ILE A 36 2.83 -10.68 -5.72
N GLU A 37 2.67 -10.49 -4.41
CA GLU A 37 1.42 -10.11 -3.77
C GLU A 37 1.58 -8.74 -3.09
N ILE A 38 0.60 -7.87 -3.28
CA ILE A 38 0.44 -6.61 -2.57
C ILE A 38 -0.90 -6.67 -1.83
N LEU A 39 -0.84 -6.55 -0.51
CA LEU A 39 -2.01 -6.54 0.36
C LEU A 39 -2.07 -5.21 1.10
N VAL A 40 -3.16 -4.47 0.91
CA VAL A 40 -3.45 -3.23 1.67
C VAL A 40 -4.68 -3.47 2.53
N GLU A 41 -4.54 -3.29 3.83
CA GLU A 41 -5.59 -3.51 4.82
C GLU A 41 -5.80 -2.25 5.66
N ASP A 42 -7.05 -1.95 6.01
CA ASP A 42 -7.39 -0.81 6.87
C ASP A 42 -8.41 -1.16 7.95
N ASN A 43 -8.54 -0.27 8.94
CA ASN A 43 -9.54 -0.32 10.01
C ASN A 43 -10.64 0.74 9.86
N GLY A 44 -10.87 1.25 8.65
CA GLY A 44 -11.87 2.28 8.39
C GLY A 44 -13.30 1.76 8.45
N THR A 45 -14.25 2.59 8.03
CA THR A 45 -15.70 2.28 8.02
C THR A 45 -16.09 1.16 7.06
N GLY A 46 -15.16 0.67 6.24
CA GLY A 46 -15.38 -0.38 5.26
C GLY A 46 -15.82 0.13 3.89
N LEU A 47 -16.14 -0.80 2.99
CA LEU A 47 -16.58 -0.51 1.63
C LEU A 47 -18.09 -0.21 1.62
N PRO A 48 -18.54 0.95 1.11
CA PRO A 48 -19.96 1.33 1.14
C PRO A 48 -20.81 0.59 0.09
N VAL A 49 -20.19 -0.20 -0.78
CA VAL A 49 -20.83 -0.95 -1.86
C VAL A 49 -20.28 -2.38 -1.92
N ALA A 50 -20.93 -3.23 -2.72
CA ALA A 50 -20.37 -4.54 -3.01
C ALA A 50 -18.98 -4.42 -3.70
N PRO A 51 -18.01 -5.32 -3.41
CA PRO A 51 -16.70 -5.35 -4.05
C PRO A 51 -16.73 -5.22 -5.58
N GLU A 52 -17.64 -5.94 -6.22
CA GLU A 52 -17.86 -5.94 -7.68
C GLU A 52 -18.08 -4.53 -8.22
N ASN A 53 -18.91 -3.73 -7.51
CA ASN A 53 -19.27 -2.38 -7.91
C ASN A 53 -18.11 -1.39 -7.67
N ALA A 54 -17.30 -1.61 -6.64
CA ALA A 54 -16.12 -0.79 -6.38
C ALA A 54 -15.01 -0.98 -7.42
N LEU A 55 -15.08 -2.07 -8.20
CA LEU A 55 -14.17 -2.37 -9.32
C LEU A 55 -14.70 -1.88 -10.66
N ASP A 56 -15.92 -1.33 -10.72
CA ASP A 56 -16.45 -0.72 -11.93
C ASP A 56 -15.63 0.53 -12.29
N PRO A 57 -15.12 0.65 -13.54
CA PRO A 57 -14.30 1.77 -13.97
C PRO A 57 -14.90 3.16 -13.80
N PHE A 58 -16.22 3.29 -13.69
CA PHE A 58 -16.91 4.58 -13.60
C PHE A 58 -17.56 4.81 -12.22
N PHE A 59 -17.44 3.86 -11.30
CA PHE A 59 -17.96 4.00 -9.96
C PHE A 59 -17.07 4.89 -9.09
N THR A 60 -17.63 5.92 -8.47
CA THR A 60 -16.92 6.78 -7.53
C THR A 60 -17.87 7.37 -6.49
N THR A 61 -17.41 7.43 -5.24
CA THR A 61 -18.06 8.19 -4.15
C THR A 61 -17.39 9.54 -3.90
N LYS A 62 -16.36 9.90 -4.70
CA LYS A 62 -15.58 11.15 -4.54
C LYS A 62 -16.27 12.30 -5.28
N GLU A 63 -16.81 13.28 -4.56
CA GLU A 63 -17.33 14.52 -5.15
C GLU A 63 -16.22 15.29 -5.87
N GLY A 64 -16.44 15.70 -7.13
CA GLY A 64 -15.49 16.49 -7.93
C GLY A 64 -14.36 15.71 -8.64
N LYS A 65 -14.12 14.42 -8.33
CA LYS A 65 -13.18 13.56 -9.07
C LYS A 65 -13.95 12.75 -10.12
N ARG A 66 -13.72 13.03 -11.41
CA ARG A 66 -14.60 12.58 -12.51
C ARG A 66 -14.60 11.09 -12.86
N THR A 67 -13.65 10.27 -12.38
CA THR A 67 -13.43 8.97 -13.04
C THR A 67 -13.56 7.72 -12.19
N GLY A 68 -13.32 7.72 -10.87
CA GLY A 68 -13.43 6.47 -10.07
C GLY A 68 -12.42 5.37 -10.41
N LEU A 69 -11.46 5.65 -11.28
CA LEU A 69 -10.64 4.64 -11.96
C LEU A 69 -9.57 3.94 -11.11
N GLY A 70 -9.35 4.31 -9.85
CA GLY A 70 -8.18 3.86 -9.08
C GLY A 70 -8.10 2.34 -8.93
N LEU A 71 -9.17 1.72 -8.41
CA LEU A 71 -9.25 0.28 -8.17
C LEU A 71 -9.35 -0.52 -9.49
N SER A 72 -10.14 -0.03 -10.44
CA SER A 72 -10.33 -0.68 -11.75
C SER A 72 -9.04 -0.67 -12.59
N LEU A 73 -8.26 0.42 -12.57
CA LEU A 73 -6.96 0.48 -13.24
C LEU A 73 -5.92 -0.41 -12.57
N PHE A 74 -5.96 -0.56 -11.24
CA PHE A 74 -5.06 -1.47 -10.55
C PHE A 74 -5.41 -2.93 -10.88
N ARG A 75 -6.70 -3.27 -10.88
CA ARG A 75 -7.18 -4.58 -11.33
C ARG A 75 -6.73 -4.88 -12.76
N ALA A 76 -6.94 -3.96 -13.69
CA ALA A 76 -6.51 -4.14 -15.08
C ALA A 76 -4.99 -4.32 -15.21
N ALA A 77 -4.20 -3.56 -14.44
CA ALA A 77 -2.74 -3.73 -14.41
C ALA A 77 -2.33 -5.10 -13.87
N ALA A 78 -3.04 -5.60 -12.84
CA ALA A 78 -2.78 -6.90 -12.27
C ALA A 78 -3.13 -8.04 -13.23
N GLU A 79 -4.29 -7.95 -13.88
CA GLU A 79 -4.75 -8.91 -14.89
C GLU A 79 -3.82 -8.94 -16.12
N GLN A 80 -3.33 -7.78 -16.58
CA GLN A 80 -2.32 -7.68 -17.64
C GLN A 80 -1.02 -8.39 -17.26
N ALA A 81 -0.57 -8.23 -16.01
CA ALA A 81 0.58 -8.94 -15.46
C ALA A 81 0.25 -10.38 -15.00
N GLY A 82 -0.83 -10.98 -15.51
CA GLY A 82 -1.16 -12.39 -15.29
C GLY A 82 -1.69 -12.74 -13.90
N GLY A 83 -2.23 -11.77 -13.18
CA GLY A 83 -2.74 -11.93 -11.83
C GLY A 83 -4.17 -11.42 -11.65
N SER A 84 -4.48 -10.92 -10.45
CA SER A 84 -5.85 -10.56 -10.07
C SER A 84 -5.89 -9.52 -8.95
N LEU A 85 -7.05 -8.90 -8.74
CA LEU A 85 -7.32 -8.04 -7.59
C LEU A 85 -8.63 -8.48 -6.93
N VAL A 86 -8.58 -8.72 -5.63
CA VAL A 86 -9.74 -9.11 -4.80
C VAL A 86 -9.91 -8.10 -3.66
N ILE A 87 -11.16 -7.77 -3.34
CA ILE A 87 -11.50 -6.91 -2.20
C ILE A 87 -12.32 -7.73 -1.19
N GLU A 88 -11.89 -7.72 0.06
CA GLU A 88 -12.49 -8.47 1.16
C GLU A 88 -12.63 -7.61 2.41
N LYS A 89 -13.25 -8.16 3.46
CA LYS A 89 -13.28 -7.53 4.77
C LYS A 89 -11.92 -7.74 5.46
N SER A 90 -11.33 -6.65 5.94
CA SER A 90 -10.06 -6.71 6.66
C SER A 90 -10.25 -7.26 8.08
N PRO A 91 -9.32 -8.08 8.58
CA PRO A 91 -9.26 -8.46 10.00
C PRO A 91 -9.03 -7.25 10.92
N LEU A 92 -8.54 -6.12 10.40
CA LEU A 92 -8.44 -4.85 11.14
C LEU A 92 -9.80 -4.15 11.30
N GLY A 93 -10.85 -4.61 10.61
CA GLY A 93 -12.23 -4.11 10.72
C GLY A 93 -12.77 -3.39 9.48
N GLY A 94 -11.88 -2.90 8.61
CA GLY A 94 -12.22 -2.15 7.39
C GLY A 94 -12.12 -3.01 6.12
N VAL A 95 -11.38 -2.52 5.12
CA VAL A 95 -11.22 -3.18 3.80
C VAL A 95 -9.85 -3.83 3.66
N ALA A 96 -9.80 -4.99 3.01
CA ALA A 96 -8.58 -5.63 2.54
C ALA A 96 -8.59 -5.70 1.02
N VAL A 97 -7.59 -5.13 0.37
CA VAL A 97 -7.38 -5.22 -1.08
C VAL A 97 -6.14 -6.06 -1.34
N ARG A 98 -6.31 -7.23 -1.93
CA ARG A 98 -5.23 -8.14 -2.31
C ARG A 98 -5.03 -8.12 -3.82
N VAL A 99 -3.80 -7.84 -4.24
CA VAL A 99 -3.39 -7.84 -5.64
C VAL A 99 -2.29 -8.86 -5.84
N THR A 100 -2.48 -9.78 -6.78
CA THR A 100 -1.46 -10.75 -7.18
C THR A 100 -1.03 -10.45 -8.62
N MET A 101 0.25 -10.66 -8.93
CA MET A 101 0.82 -10.54 -10.29
C MET A 101 1.92 -11.57 -10.47
N ARG A 102 2.27 -11.88 -11.73
CA ARG A 102 3.51 -12.60 -12.01
C ARG A 102 4.71 -11.69 -11.79
N LEU A 103 5.71 -12.15 -11.04
CA LEU A 103 6.86 -11.33 -10.64
C LEU A 103 7.75 -10.95 -11.84
N LYS A 104 7.93 -11.86 -12.80
CA LYS A 104 8.80 -11.71 -13.98
C LYS A 104 8.05 -11.29 -15.25
N ASP A 105 6.78 -10.90 -15.13
CA ASP A 105 5.98 -10.49 -16.27
C ASP A 105 6.48 -9.17 -16.89
N ILE A 106 6.43 -9.08 -18.23
CA ILE A 106 6.89 -7.90 -18.97
C ILE A 106 5.93 -6.71 -18.82
N ASP A 107 4.64 -6.99 -18.63
CA ASP A 107 3.59 -5.97 -18.46
C ASP A 107 3.44 -5.58 -16.99
N ARG A 108 4.13 -6.27 -16.06
CA ARG A 108 4.18 -5.84 -14.66
C ARG A 108 4.85 -4.47 -14.57
N LYS A 109 4.05 -3.49 -14.16
CA LYS A 109 4.55 -2.13 -13.89
C LYS A 109 5.60 -2.19 -12.76
N PRO A 110 6.64 -1.34 -12.83
CA PRO A 110 7.63 -1.26 -11.75
C PRO A 110 6.96 -0.85 -10.43
N LEU A 111 7.55 -1.26 -9.29
CA LEU A 111 7.01 -0.86 -8.00
C LEU A 111 7.09 0.66 -7.81
N GLY A 112 8.16 1.28 -8.29
CA GLY A 112 8.39 2.72 -8.15
C GLY A 112 8.99 3.09 -6.80
N ASP A 113 9.05 4.39 -6.48
CA ASP A 113 9.61 4.82 -5.20
C ASP A 113 8.58 4.70 -4.05
N LEU A 114 8.37 3.48 -3.61
CA LEU A 114 7.42 3.19 -2.53
C LEU A 114 7.84 3.86 -1.21
N ALA A 115 9.14 3.92 -0.91
CA ALA A 115 9.64 4.56 0.30
C ALA A 115 9.30 6.05 0.34
N ALA A 116 9.44 6.78 -0.78
CA ALA A 116 9.03 8.17 -0.89
C ALA A 116 7.50 8.33 -0.78
N THR A 117 6.74 7.49 -1.48
CA THR A 117 5.26 7.52 -1.44
C THR A 117 4.75 7.34 0.00
N LEU A 118 5.19 6.30 0.70
CA LEU A 118 4.76 6.05 2.08
C LEU A 118 5.21 7.15 3.04
N SER A 119 6.41 7.70 2.84
CA SER A 119 6.90 8.83 3.65
C SER A 119 6.06 10.09 3.46
N SER A 120 5.61 10.37 2.23
CA SER A 120 4.69 11.47 1.95
C SER A 120 3.36 11.32 2.70
N VAL A 121 2.81 10.11 2.72
CA VAL A 121 1.59 9.79 3.50
C VAL A 121 1.82 10.08 4.98
N VAL A 122 2.89 9.57 5.57
CA VAL A 122 3.20 9.76 6.99
C VAL A 122 3.40 11.24 7.33
N CYS A 123 4.07 11.99 6.45
CA CYS A 123 4.30 13.41 6.65
C CYS A 123 3.02 14.22 6.64
N THR A 124 2.05 13.85 5.80
CA THR A 124 0.78 14.57 5.62
C THR A 124 -0.33 14.08 6.55
N ASN A 125 -0.18 12.90 7.16
CA ASN A 125 -1.16 12.28 8.04
C ASN A 125 -0.51 11.82 9.37
N PRO A 126 -0.15 12.76 10.27
CA PRO A 126 0.62 12.44 11.48
C PRO A 126 -0.14 11.55 12.50
N HIS A 127 -1.45 11.41 12.36
CA HIS A 127 -2.29 10.56 13.21
C HIS A 127 -2.40 9.12 12.70
N LEU A 128 -1.98 8.86 11.46
CA LEU A 128 -2.06 7.55 10.84
C LEU A 128 -0.94 6.63 11.35
N ASP A 129 -1.31 5.46 11.86
CA ASP A 129 -0.36 4.39 12.16
C ASP A 129 -0.23 3.47 10.95
N LEU A 130 0.69 3.83 10.05
CA LEU A 130 1.00 3.05 8.86
C LEU A 130 1.99 1.92 9.20
N TRP A 131 1.64 0.69 8.83
CA TRP A 131 2.45 -0.51 9.05
C TRP A 131 2.82 -1.19 7.73
N CYS A 132 4.07 -1.06 7.33
CA CYS A 132 4.60 -1.60 6.09
C CYS A 132 5.39 -2.88 6.35
N ARG A 133 5.16 -3.93 5.55
CA ARG A 133 5.89 -5.19 5.59
C ARG A 133 6.33 -5.59 4.20
N PHE A 134 7.55 -6.09 4.09
CA PHE A 134 8.16 -6.59 2.87
C PHE A 134 8.71 -7.97 3.16
N ILE A 135 8.27 -8.96 2.40
CA ILE A 135 8.59 -10.36 2.63
C ILE A 135 9.18 -10.92 1.34
N THR A 136 10.37 -11.50 1.42
CA THR A 136 11.04 -12.20 0.33
C THR A 136 11.56 -13.55 0.82
N ASP A 137 12.08 -14.38 -0.09
CA ASP A 137 12.76 -15.62 0.27
C ASP A 137 13.98 -15.40 1.20
N ASN A 138 14.56 -14.19 1.22
CA ASN A 138 15.74 -13.85 2.03
C ASN A 138 15.38 -13.31 3.42
N GLY A 139 14.11 -13.00 3.69
CA GLY A 139 13.65 -12.52 5.00
C GLY A 139 12.52 -11.51 4.93
N GLU A 140 12.25 -10.88 6.09
CA GLU A 140 11.19 -9.88 6.25
C GLU A 140 11.77 -8.54 6.74
N CYS A 141 11.28 -7.45 6.17
CA CYS A 141 11.43 -6.10 6.69
C CYS A 141 10.06 -5.53 7.09
N ALA A 142 9.91 -5.15 8.36
CA ALA A 142 8.71 -4.50 8.86
C ALA A 142 9.02 -3.11 9.43
N VAL A 143 8.20 -2.13 9.08
CA VAL A 143 8.30 -0.74 9.53
C VAL A 143 6.92 -0.24 9.93
N ARG A 144 6.75 0.13 11.20
CA ARG A 144 5.51 0.71 11.72
C ARG A 144 5.75 2.11 12.25
N VAL A 145 4.89 3.05 11.88
CA VAL A 145 5.02 4.47 12.25
C VAL A 145 5.04 4.65 13.76
N SER A 146 4.12 4.00 14.48
CA SER A 146 4.07 4.10 15.94
C SER A 146 5.33 3.57 16.64
N ASP A 147 6.04 2.60 16.06
CA ASP A 147 7.31 2.10 16.61
C ASP A 147 8.46 3.07 16.35
N ILE A 148 8.56 3.61 15.13
CA ILE A 148 9.52 4.67 14.81
C ILE A 148 9.30 5.88 15.71
N ALA A 149 8.05 6.27 15.90
CA ALA A 149 7.72 7.46 16.64
C ALA A 149 8.14 7.34 18.12
N LYS A 150 8.33 6.12 18.67
CA LYS A 150 8.87 5.90 20.03
C LYS A 150 10.38 6.15 20.12
N GLU A 151 11.10 6.16 18.99
CA GLU A 151 12.54 6.46 18.94
C GLU A 151 12.83 7.96 19.16
N PHE A 152 11.83 8.83 18.99
CA PHE A 152 11.97 10.28 19.11
C PHE A 152 11.51 10.78 20.49
N ARG A 153 12.19 11.80 21.01
CA ARG A 153 11.72 12.53 22.19
C ARG A 153 10.45 13.33 21.83
N ALA A 154 9.57 13.56 22.80
CA ALA A 154 8.28 14.21 22.57
C ALA A 154 8.39 15.60 21.90
N ASN A 155 9.46 16.35 22.19
CA ASN A 155 9.76 17.67 21.61
C ASN A 155 10.39 17.62 20.21
N GLU A 156 10.84 16.46 19.74
CA GLU A 156 11.47 16.25 18.43
C GLU A 156 10.53 15.55 17.44
N ARG A 157 9.34 15.17 17.91
CA ARG A 157 8.37 14.35 17.20
C ARG A 157 7.55 15.21 16.22
N CYS A 158 8.14 15.58 15.08
CA CYS A 158 7.40 16.19 13.97
C CYS A 158 7.17 15.19 12.83
N GLY A 159 6.07 15.36 12.08
CA GLY A 159 5.69 14.45 11.00
C GLY A 159 6.78 14.27 9.94
N LEU A 160 7.55 15.32 9.64
CA LEU A 160 8.66 15.27 8.69
C LEU A 160 9.83 14.39 9.19
N ALA A 161 10.19 14.48 10.48
CA ALA A 161 11.27 13.69 11.05
C ALA A 161 10.92 12.19 11.08
N ILE A 162 9.68 11.87 11.46
CA ILE A 162 9.16 10.50 11.42
C ILE A 162 9.13 9.99 9.98
N ALA A 163 8.55 10.75 9.05
CA ALA A 163 8.48 10.38 7.63
C ALA A 163 9.86 10.10 7.03
N ARG A 164 10.85 10.95 7.33
CA ARG A 164 12.24 10.72 6.89
C ARG A 164 12.79 9.40 7.45
N ARG A 165 12.60 9.13 8.73
CA ARG A 165 13.06 7.88 9.37
C ARG A 165 12.33 6.64 8.83
N VAL A 166 11.04 6.76 8.50
CA VAL A 166 10.27 5.72 7.79
C VAL A 166 10.92 5.43 6.44
N SER A 167 11.18 6.46 5.62
CA SER A 167 11.84 6.30 4.31
C SER A 167 13.18 5.57 4.43
N GLU A 168 14.03 6.02 5.36
CA GLU A 168 15.35 5.46 5.60
C GLU A 168 15.26 3.97 5.98
N LYS A 169 14.40 3.60 6.95
CA LYS A 169 14.24 2.20 7.37
C LYS A 169 13.69 1.31 6.27
N ILE A 170 12.72 1.79 5.48
CA ILE A 170 12.19 1.03 4.34
C ILE A 170 13.29 0.77 3.31
N ARG A 171 14.02 1.79 2.87
CA ARG A 171 15.10 1.63 1.88
C ARG A 171 16.20 0.69 2.38
N CYS A 172 16.64 0.84 3.63
CA CYS A 172 17.64 -0.04 4.22
C CYS A 172 17.14 -1.49 4.34
N GLY A 173 15.89 -1.68 4.76
CA GLY A 173 15.32 -3.02 4.92
C GLY A 173 15.10 -3.75 3.59
N LEU A 174 14.60 -3.04 2.57
CA LEU A 174 14.46 -3.58 1.21
C LEU A 174 15.80 -4.02 0.62
N ALA A 175 16.85 -3.20 0.78
CA ALA A 175 18.20 -3.54 0.36
C ALA A 175 18.75 -4.78 1.10
N ALA A 176 18.43 -4.94 2.38
CA ALA A 176 18.90 -6.07 3.20
C ALA A 176 18.24 -7.41 2.82
N ILE A 177 16.98 -7.39 2.38
CA ILE A 177 16.23 -8.61 1.98
C ILE A 177 16.31 -8.88 0.46
N GLY A 178 17.09 -8.09 -0.27
CA GLY A 178 17.29 -8.24 -1.71
C GLY A 178 15.99 -8.07 -2.53
N SER A 179 15.05 -7.27 -2.02
CA SER A 179 13.79 -7.01 -2.71
C SER A 179 14.04 -6.20 -3.99
N SER A 180 13.24 -6.45 -5.03
CA SER A 180 13.18 -5.59 -6.21
C SER A 180 12.17 -4.44 -6.08
N ALA A 181 11.49 -4.40 -4.93
CA ALA A 181 10.58 -3.37 -4.46
C ALA A 181 11.26 -2.02 -4.18
#